data_AF-A0A2H5V8F8-F1
#
_entry.id   AF-A0A2H5V8F8-F1
#
_cell.length_a   1.000
_cell.length_b   1.000
_cell.length_c   1.000
_cell.angle_alpha   90.00
_cell.angle_beta   90.00
_cell.angle_gamma   90.00
#
_symmetry.space_group_name_H-M   'P 1'
#
loop_
_entity.id
_entity.type
_entity.pdbx_description
1 polymer ?
#
loop_
_entity_poly.entity_id
_entity_poly.type
_entity_poly.pdbx_seq_one_letter_code
_entity_poly.pdbx_strand_id
1 'polypeptide(L)'
;MDLARAINSIERIMRDIEPVVAGILNKAIDGKDINVEESYELFNVEGEEEMNALVMVADMLRKRRVGDYITYVVNRNINFTNVCIKRCGFCAFSRDFREDEGYLLPVEEIVRRAEEAYRFGASEVCIQAGLMPKMNGMLYIDICRAIKKAIPDIHIHAFSPEEIMYGALRAGMSVEEYLKALKDAGLGSIPGTAAEILVQEVRDIISPGRIKVRDWISIIKTAHRLGIPSTSTIMYGHIESSMHKALHLSIIRDVQRETGGFTEFVPLSFVYREAPMYKHGLVNGLRPGPSRDEVIKMHAVARIMLNNYIPNIQVSWVKEGLEMCRMLLNAGANDMGGTLMNESISTAAGSMNGQMLKPREMRALIRSIGRIPVQRDTLYNRLRIFHEEEDHPDPLDMVKDTSIFGSYHELIRLDRFRYKHHFLHKEY
;
A
#
# COMPACT_ATOMS: atom_id res chain seq x y z
N MET A 1 -2.00 -9.02 27.23
CA MET A 1 -1.01 -8.67 28.28
C MET A 1 -1.37 -7.31 28.85
N ASP A 2 -1.34 -7.18 30.18
CA ASP A 2 -1.54 -5.91 30.89
C ASP A 2 -0.41 -4.92 30.55
N LEU A 3 -0.74 -3.66 30.29
CA LEU A 3 0.21 -2.63 29.87
C LEU A 3 1.31 -2.43 30.92
N ALA A 4 0.98 -2.54 32.20
CA ALA A 4 1.94 -2.44 33.31
C ALA A 4 2.99 -3.56 33.27
N ARG A 5 2.57 -4.80 32.95
CA ARG A 5 3.52 -5.93 32.79
C ARG A 5 4.42 -5.74 31.57
N ALA A 6 3.88 -5.21 30.48
CA ALA A 6 4.67 -4.90 29.29
C ALA A 6 5.76 -3.87 29.59
N ILE A 7 5.44 -2.80 30.31
CA ILE A 7 6.40 -1.76 30.70
C ILE A 7 7.52 -2.36 31.56
N ASN A 8 7.19 -3.17 32.59
CA ASN A 8 8.22 -3.81 33.42
C ASN A 8 9.16 -4.73 32.62
N SER A 9 8.61 -5.49 31.66
CA SER A 9 9.43 -6.35 30.79
C SER A 9 10.33 -5.52 29.88
N ILE A 10 9.82 -4.41 29.33
CA ILE A 10 10.59 -3.47 28.51
C ILE A 10 11.71 -2.83 29.34
N GLU A 11 11.41 -2.30 30.53
CA GLU A 11 12.39 -1.67 31.42
C GLU A 11 13.56 -2.59 31.79
N ARG A 12 13.30 -3.90 31.91
CA ARG A 12 14.36 -4.87 32.15
C ARG A 12 15.28 -5.00 30.93
N ILE A 13 14.72 -5.25 29.76
CA ILE A 13 15.50 -5.40 28.51
C ILE A 13 16.25 -4.11 28.17
N MET A 14 15.66 -2.95 28.45
CA MET A 14 16.31 -1.65 28.22
C MET A 14 17.63 -1.46 28.98
N ARG A 15 17.88 -2.22 30.06
CA ARG A 15 19.14 -2.15 30.82
C ARG A 15 20.27 -2.96 30.21
N ASP A 16 19.92 -3.91 29.35
CA ASP A 16 20.84 -4.93 28.83
C ASP A 16 21.25 -4.63 27.36
N ILE A 17 20.59 -3.66 26.71
CA ILE A 17 20.87 -3.22 25.32
C ILE A 17 21.76 -1.97 25.25
N GLU A 18 22.30 -1.69 24.06
CA GLU A 18 23.11 -0.49 23.79
C GLU A 18 22.44 0.82 24.27
N PRO A 19 23.14 1.69 25.03
CA PRO A 19 22.55 2.90 25.61
C PRO A 19 21.92 3.87 24.59
N VAL A 20 22.48 3.92 23.38
CA VAL A 20 21.96 4.73 22.27
C VAL A 20 20.57 4.22 21.87
N VAL A 21 20.42 2.91 21.67
CA VAL A 21 19.14 2.28 21.31
C VAL A 21 18.13 2.45 22.43
N ALA A 22 18.52 2.17 23.68
CA ALA A 22 17.66 2.38 24.85
C ALA A 22 17.18 3.83 24.96
N GLY A 23 18.06 4.81 24.75
CA GLY A 23 17.72 6.23 24.77
C GLY A 23 16.67 6.61 23.71
N ILE A 24 16.83 6.11 22.49
CA ILE A 24 15.88 6.35 21.38
C ILE A 24 14.51 5.74 21.69
N LEU A 25 14.50 4.49 22.17
CA LEU A 25 13.25 3.81 22.50
C LEU A 25 12.54 4.49 23.67
N ASN A 26 13.24 4.86 24.75
CA ASN A 26 12.66 5.62 25.87
C ASN A 26 12.08 6.96 25.42
N LYS A 27 12.79 7.69 24.54
CA LYS A 27 12.28 8.92 23.93
C LYS A 27 10.94 8.70 23.21
N ALA A 28 10.81 7.61 22.47
CA ALA A 28 9.55 7.25 21.81
C ALA A 28 8.44 6.84 22.82
N ILE A 29 8.79 6.12 23.89
CA ILE A 29 7.87 5.75 24.97
C ILE A 29 7.28 6.99 25.66
N ASP A 30 8.09 8.04 25.83
CA ASP A 30 7.69 9.35 26.36
C ASP A 30 6.83 10.18 25.39
N GLY A 31 6.55 9.65 24.18
CA GLY A 31 5.76 10.31 23.16
C GLY A 31 6.52 11.39 22.37
N LYS A 32 7.84 11.48 22.52
CA LYS A 32 8.67 12.43 21.75
C LYS A 32 9.02 11.85 20.38
N ASP A 33 9.14 12.73 19.39
CA ASP A 33 9.53 12.35 18.03
C ASP A 33 11.01 11.99 17.95
N ILE A 34 11.33 10.90 17.23
CA ILE A 34 12.71 10.54 16.90
C ILE A 34 13.16 11.18 15.57
N ASN A 35 14.43 11.52 15.40
CA ASN A 35 14.96 12.10 14.16
C ASN A 35 15.41 11.01 13.16
N VAL A 36 16.00 11.44 12.04
CA VAL A 36 16.45 10.54 10.96
C VAL A 36 17.61 9.66 11.44
N GLU A 37 18.56 10.24 12.14
CA GLU A 37 19.74 9.55 12.67
C GLU A 37 19.36 8.49 13.69
N GLU A 38 18.47 8.82 14.63
CA GLU A 38 17.92 7.89 15.61
C GLU A 38 17.14 6.75 14.92
N SER A 39 16.38 7.05 13.86
CA SER A 39 15.69 6.02 13.06
C SER A 39 16.67 5.11 12.30
N TYR A 40 17.75 5.68 11.79
CA TYR A 40 18.84 4.94 11.16
C TYR A 40 19.49 3.96 12.15
N GLU A 41 19.77 4.39 13.39
CA GLU A 41 20.29 3.49 14.43
C GLU A 41 19.33 2.32 14.68
N LEU A 42 18.02 2.57 14.80
CA LEU A 42 17.04 1.50 15.00
C LEU A 42 16.96 0.52 13.81
N PHE A 43 17.21 0.96 12.57
CA PHE A 43 17.27 0.06 11.42
C PHE A 43 18.51 -0.85 11.43
N ASN A 44 19.58 -0.45 12.10
CA ASN A 44 20.86 -1.15 12.12
C ASN A 44 21.06 -1.98 13.40
N VAL A 45 20.06 -2.14 14.26
CA VAL A 45 20.15 -3.05 15.41
C VAL A 45 20.38 -4.49 14.94
N GLU A 46 21.35 -5.21 15.49
CA GLU A 46 21.63 -6.60 15.09
C GLU A 46 21.42 -7.60 16.22
N GLY A 47 21.53 -7.16 17.48
CA GLY A 47 21.38 -8.02 18.65
C GLY A 47 19.92 -8.44 18.89
N GLU A 48 19.77 -9.64 19.43
CA GLU A 48 18.45 -10.24 19.71
C GLU A 48 17.69 -9.44 20.76
N GLU A 49 18.37 -8.93 21.79
CA GLU A 49 17.75 -8.13 22.84
C GLU A 49 17.29 -6.76 22.32
N GLU A 50 18.08 -6.08 21.48
CA GLU A 50 17.66 -4.84 20.81
C GLU A 50 16.45 -5.07 19.92
N MET A 51 16.46 -6.15 19.14
CA MET A 51 15.35 -6.50 18.25
C MET A 51 14.06 -6.77 19.04
N ASN A 52 14.17 -7.51 20.15
CA ASN A 52 13.06 -7.76 21.04
C ASN A 52 12.53 -6.47 21.68
N ALA A 53 13.43 -5.59 22.17
CA ALA A 53 13.05 -4.29 22.71
C ALA A 53 12.31 -3.44 21.67
N LEU A 54 12.84 -3.36 20.45
CA LEU A 54 12.27 -2.63 19.32
C LEU A 54 10.83 -3.09 19.02
N VAL A 55 10.62 -4.40 18.90
CA VAL A 55 9.31 -5.00 18.64
C VAL A 55 8.32 -4.74 19.78
N MET A 56 8.76 -4.93 21.03
CA MET A 56 7.91 -4.72 22.20
C MET A 56 7.49 -3.26 22.36
N VAL A 57 8.40 -2.31 22.12
CA VAL A 57 8.09 -0.88 22.16
C VAL A 57 7.14 -0.51 21.04
N ALA A 58 7.37 -1.01 19.81
CA ALA A 58 6.45 -0.77 18.70
C ALA A 58 5.04 -1.30 19.00
N ASP A 59 4.89 -2.53 19.52
CA ASP A 59 3.56 -3.06 19.87
C ASP A 59 2.89 -2.29 21.01
N MET A 60 3.67 -1.87 22.01
CA MET A 60 3.16 -1.04 23.10
C MET A 60 2.64 0.30 22.57
N LEU A 61 3.41 0.98 21.72
CA LEU A 61 3.00 2.25 21.10
C LEU A 61 1.75 2.07 20.23
N ARG A 62 1.71 1.00 19.43
CA ARG A 62 0.51 0.62 18.67
C ARG A 62 -0.68 0.43 19.60
N LYS A 63 -0.55 -0.35 20.67
CA LYS A 63 -1.64 -0.59 21.64
C LYS A 63 -2.11 0.70 22.30
N ARG A 64 -1.21 1.61 22.68
CA ARG A 64 -1.57 2.94 23.21
C ARG A 64 -2.33 3.77 22.17
N ARG A 65 -1.97 3.67 20.89
CA ARG A 65 -2.54 4.49 19.81
C ARG A 65 -3.90 3.99 19.32
N VAL A 66 -4.06 2.68 19.14
CA VAL A 66 -5.26 2.09 18.48
C VAL A 66 -5.96 1.01 19.30
N GLY A 67 -5.45 0.66 20.48
CA GLY A 67 -6.00 -0.39 21.33
C GLY A 67 -5.71 -1.80 20.80
N ASP A 68 -6.63 -2.72 21.11
CA ASP A 68 -6.54 -4.13 20.74
C ASP A 68 -7.20 -4.44 19.38
N TYR A 69 -7.64 -3.42 18.64
CA TYR A 69 -8.27 -3.57 17.34
C TYR A 69 -7.24 -3.79 16.24
N ILE A 70 -7.50 -4.77 15.37
CA ILE A 70 -6.82 -4.93 14.08
C ILE A 70 -7.86 -4.83 12.99
N THR A 71 -7.63 -3.93 12.05
CA THR A 71 -8.60 -3.65 10.98
C THR A 71 -8.38 -4.51 9.75
N TYR A 72 -9.40 -4.60 8.90
CA TYR A 72 -9.29 -5.05 7.52
C TYR A 72 -10.39 -4.41 6.67
N VAL A 73 -10.21 -4.34 5.35
CA VAL A 73 -11.21 -3.83 4.41
C VAL A 73 -11.59 -4.90 3.40
N VAL A 74 -12.88 -4.96 3.06
CA VAL A 74 -13.35 -5.77 1.93
C VAL A 74 -13.25 -4.89 0.69
N ASN A 75 -12.32 -5.22 -0.20
CA ASN A 75 -12.05 -4.42 -1.39
C ASN A 75 -11.72 -5.29 -2.59
N ARG A 76 -11.66 -4.64 -3.76
CA ARG A 76 -11.16 -5.21 -5.00
C ARG A 76 -10.19 -4.28 -5.70
N ASN A 77 -9.07 -4.83 -6.15
CA ASN A 77 -8.18 -4.13 -7.08
C ASN A 77 -8.69 -4.29 -8.51
N ILE A 78 -8.80 -3.18 -9.25
CA ILE A 78 -9.17 -3.17 -10.66
C ILE A 78 -8.05 -2.48 -11.43
N ASN A 79 -7.16 -3.30 -12.00
CA ASN A 79 -6.17 -2.80 -12.94
C ASN A 79 -6.77 -2.79 -14.34
N PHE A 80 -7.03 -1.59 -14.89
CA PHE A 80 -7.72 -1.47 -16.19
C PHE A 80 -6.77 -1.48 -17.39
N THR A 81 -5.46 -1.28 -17.19
CA THR A 81 -4.46 -1.60 -18.21
C THR A 81 -3.11 -1.87 -17.56
N ASN A 82 -2.33 -2.77 -18.16
CA ASN A 82 -0.92 -2.97 -17.86
C ASN A 82 0.03 -2.26 -18.85
N VAL A 83 -0.51 -1.61 -19.88
CA VAL A 83 0.29 -0.90 -20.89
C VAL A 83 0.84 0.38 -20.29
N CYS A 84 2.16 0.54 -20.32
CA CYS A 84 2.81 1.68 -19.67
C CYS A 84 3.97 2.24 -20.51
N ILE A 85 4.02 3.56 -20.66
CA ILE A 85 5.17 4.25 -21.27
C ILE A 85 6.40 4.31 -20.35
N LYS A 86 6.27 3.97 -19.07
CA LYS A 86 7.38 3.94 -18.11
C LYS A 86 8.00 2.55 -18.07
N ARG A 87 9.32 2.51 -17.88
CA ARG A 87 10.11 1.29 -17.81
C ARG A 87 10.78 1.18 -16.44
N CYS A 88 9.95 1.03 -15.40
CA CYS A 88 10.45 0.89 -14.04
C CYS A 88 11.13 -0.48 -13.89
N GLY A 89 12.36 -0.52 -13.38
CA GLY A 89 13.15 -1.74 -13.29
C GLY A 89 12.52 -2.80 -12.37
N PHE A 90 11.76 -2.40 -11.35
CA PHE A 90 11.09 -3.31 -10.42
C PHE A 90 9.72 -3.81 -10.91
N CYS A 91 9.13 -3.21 -11.95
CA CYS A 91 7.72 -3.46 -12.29
C CYS A 91 7.60 -4.64 -13.26
N ALA A 92 7.21 -5.81 -12.72
CA ALA A 92 6.90 -6.99 -13.53
C ALA A 92 5.51 -6.92 -14.20
N PHE A 93 4.66 -5.98 -13.78
CA PHE A 93 3.29 -5.85 -14.27
C PHE A 93 3.21 -5.07 -15.59
N SER A 94 4.04 -4.04 -15.78
CA SER A 94 3.97 -3.20 -16.98
C SER A 94 4.33 -3.97 -18.25
N ARG A 95 3.65 -3.65 -19.33
CA ARG A 95 3.94 -4.10 -20.69
C ARG A 95 4.21 -2.92 -21.60
N ASP A 96 5.17 -3.06 -22.51
CA ASP A 96 5.32 -2.10 -23.61
C ASP A 96 4.09 -2.21 -24.51
N PHE A 97 3.70 -1.10 -25.13
CA PHE A 97 2.48 -1.03 -25.93
C PHE A 97 2.50 -1.93 -27.18
N ARG A 98 3.67 -2.50 -27.52
CA ARG A 98 3.89 -3.45 -28.61
C ARG A 98 3.80 -4.92 -28.19
N GLU A 99 3.68 -5.20 -26.90
CA GLU A 99 3.66 -6.57 -26.39
C GLU A 99 2.25 -7.17 -26.42
N ASP A 100 2.15 -8.44 -26.78
CA ASP A 100 0.88 -9.15 -26.96
C ASP A 100 0.09 -9.37 -25.65
N GLU A 101 0.79 -9.25 -24.51
CA GLU A 101 0.22 -9.35 -23.16
C GLU A 101 -0.38 -8.01 -22.66
N GLY A 102 -0.31 -6.95 -23.47
CA GLY A 102 -0.96 -5.68 -23.18
C GLY A 102 -2.49 -5.80 -23.23
N TYR A 103 -3.19 -5.25 -22.23
CA TYR A 103 -4.65 -5.16 -22.23
C TYR A 103 -5.18 -3.77 -21.86
N LEU A 104 -6.40 -3.46 -22.26
CA LEU A 104 -7.16 -2.29 -21.82
C LEU A 104 -8.62 -2.70 -21.59
N LEU A 105 -9.08 -2.56 -20.34
CA LEU A 105 -10.48 -2.77 -20.00
C LEU A 105 -11.31 -1.56 -20.42
N PRO A 106 -12.44 -1.76 -21.12
CA PRO A 106 -13.40 -0.70 -21.35
C PRO A 106 -14.08 -0.28 -20.03
N VAL A 107 -14.60 0.94 -19.96
CA VAL A 107 -15.21 1.50 -18.73
C VAL A 107 -16.33 0.62 -18.21
N GLU A 108 -17.11 0.01 -19.11
CA GLU A 108 -18.21 -0.90 -18.79
C GLU A 108 -17.71 -2.15 -18.03
N GLU A 109 -16.55 -2.69 -18.38
CA GLU A 109 -15.96 -3.84 -17.67
C GLU A 109 -15.40 -3.43 -16.30
N ILE A 110 -14.86 -2.20 -16.17
CA ILE A 110 -14.44 -1.65 -14.87
C ILE A 110 -15.66 -1.54 -13.95
N VAL A 111 -16.76 -0.97 -14.44
CA VAL A 111 -18.02 -0.86 -13.69
C VAL A 111 -18.57 -2.24 -13.32
N ARG A 112 -18.63 -3.19 -14.25
CA ARG A 112 -19.08 -4.57 -13.98
C ARG A 112 -18.29 -5.21 -12.84
N ARG A 113 -16.96 -5.05 -12.83
CA ARG A 113 -16.08 -5.58 -11.77
C ARG A 113 -16.29 -4.88 -10.43
N ALA A 114 -16.59 -3.58 -10.45
CA ALA A 114 -16.93 -2.83 -9.24
C ALA A 114 -18.29 -3.29 -8.67
N GLU A 115 -19.30 -3.52 -9.52
CA GLU A 115 -20.62 -4.01 -9.10
C GLU A 115 -20.54 -5.43 -8.54
N GLU A 116 -19.71 -6.27 -9.17
CA GLU A 116 -19.38 -7.61 -8.65
C GLU A 116 -18.76 -7.52 -7.25
N ALA A 117 -17.75 -6.66 -7.05
CA ALA A 117 -17.13 -6.48 -5.73
C ALA A 117 -18.14 -5.99 -4.68
N TYR A 118 -18.96 -5.00 -5.03
CA TYR A 118 -19.98 -4.44 -4.16
C TYR A 118 -21.00 -5.49 -3.70
N ARG A 119 -21.46 -6.35 -4.62
CA ARG A 119 -22.35 -7.49 -4.29
C ARG A 119 -21.71 -8.48 -3.32
N PHE A 120 -20.39 -8.59 -3.31
CA PHE A 120 -19.64 -9.42 -2.34
C PHE A 120 -19.23 -8.67 -1.06
N GLY A 121 -19.81 -7.49 -0.82
CA GLY A 121 -19.64 -6.72 0.41
C GLY A 121 -18.43 -5.78 0.40
N ALA A 122 -17.84 -5.48 -0.76
CA ALA A 122 -16.77 -4.51 -0.85
C ALA A 122 -17.27 -3.09 -0.55
N SER A 123 -16.58 -2.40 0.36
CA SER A 123 -16.76 -0.97 0.62
C SER A 123 -15.84 -0.10 -0.23
N GLU A 124 -14.85 -0.70 -0.90
CA GLU A 124 -13.82 -0.02 -1.67
C GLU A 124 -13.52 -0.74 -2.99
N VAL A 125 -13.31 0.04 -4.05
CA VAL A 125 -12.53 -0.39 -5.22
C VAL A 125 -11.25 0.41 -5.33
N CYS A 126 -10.13 -0.29 -5.50
CA CYS A 126 -8.83 0.30 -5.75
C CYS A 126 -8.52 0.26 -7.25
N ILE A 127 -8.36 1.43 -7.89
CA ILE A 127 -8.18 1.53 -9.34
C ILE A 127 -6.80 2.09 -9.66
N GLN A 128 -6.01 1.31 -10.40
CA GLN A 128 -4.63 1.69 -10.78
C GLN A 128 -4.30 1.11 -12.14
N ALA A 129 -3.41 1.75 -12.90
CA ALA A 129 -3.03 1.23 -14.21
C ALA A 129 -1.62 1.65 -14.65
N GLY A 130 -1.21 1.07 -15.77
CA GLY A 130 -0.14 1.62 -16.59
C GLY A 130 -0.54 2.94 -17.27
N LEU A 131 0.48 3.72 -17.63
CA LEU A 131 0.32 4.99 -18.35
C LEU A 131 0.29 4.73 -19.86
N MET A 132 -0.86 4.32 -20.39
CA MET A 132 -0.95 3.96 -21.81
C MET A 132 -0.66 5.15 -22.74
N PRO A 133 0.08 4.97 -23.84
CA PRO A 133 0.39 6.06 -24.77
C PRO A 133 -0.87 6.72 -25.32
N LYS A 134 -0.82 8.05 -25.49
CA LYS A 134 -1.91 8.86 -26.07
C LYS A 134 -3.26 8.73 -25.36
N MET A 135 -3.30 8.30 -24.10
CA MET A 135 -4.53 8.23 -23.32
C MET A 135 -5.34 9.54 -23.38
N ASN A 136 -6.66 9.44 -23.47
CA ASN A 136 -7.56 10.57 -23.27
C ASN A 136 -7.43 11.06 -21.83
N GLY A 137 -7.07 12.32 -21.63
CA GLY A 137 -6.90 12.91 -20.30
C GLY A 137 -8.15 12.86 -19.42
N MET A 138 -9.35 12.75 -20.00
CA MET A 138 -10.60 12.66 -19.23
C MET A 138 -10.94 11.25 -18.74
N LEU A 139 -10.24 10.21 -19.20
CA LEU A 139 -10.59 8.81 -18.93
C LEU A 139 -10.73 8.50 -17.43
N TYR A 140 -9.83 9.00 -16.58
CA TYR A 140 -9.87 8.74 -15.14
C TYR A 140 -11.11 9.37 -14.48
N ILE A 141 -11.48 10.58 -14.91
CA ILE A 141 -12.67 11.29 -14.45
C ILE A 141 -13.93 10.52 -14.91
N ASP A 142 -13.95 10.04 -16.16
CA ASP A 142 -15.07 9.28 -16.72
C ASP A 142 -15.26 7.93 -16.01
N ILE A 143 -14.16 7.26 -15.63
CA ILE A 143 -14.20 6.05 -14.80
C ILE A 143 -14.86 6.34 -13.45
N CYS A 144 -14.44 7.40 -12.75
CA CYS A 144 -15.06 7.79 -11.48
C CYS A 144 -16.57 8.03 -11.61
N ARG A 145 -16.98 8.82 -12.61
CA ARG A 145 -18.40 9.11 -12.88
C ARG A 145 -19.19 7.84 -13.17
N ALA A 146 -18.65 6.95 -14.00
CA ALA A 146 -19.33 5.72 -14.38
C ALA A 146 -19.53 4.79 -13.17
N ILE A 147 -18.52 4.65 -12.31
CA ILE A 147 -18.62 3.85 -11.08
C ILE A 147 -19.63 4.48 -10.12
N LYS A 148 -19.55 5.79 -9.86
CA LYS A 148 -20.51 6.46 -8.97
C LYS A 148 -21.94 6.45 -9.49
N LYS A 149 -22.14 6.45 -10.81
CA LYS A 149 -23.47 6.30 -11.41
C LYS A 149 -24.07 4.91 -11.13
N ALA A 150 -23.25 3.85 -11.22
CA ALA A 150 -23.71 2.48 -10.99
C ALA A 150 -23.80 2.14 -9.50
N ILE A 151 -22.85 2.64 -8.70
CA ILE A 151 -22.67 2.29 -7.28
C ILE A 151 -22.34 3.58 -6.50
N PRO A 152 -23.34 4.42 -6.16
CA PRO A 152 -23.10 5.70 -5.50
C PRO A 152 -22.31 5.59 -4.19
N ASP A 153 -22.53 4.50 -3.45
CA ASP A 153 -22.02 4.31 -2.09
C ASP A 153 -20.60 3.72 -2.02
N ILE A 154 -20.05 3.16 -3.12
CA ILE A 154 -18.72 2.54 -3.06
C ILE A 154 -17.62 3.60 -2.99
N HIS A 155 -16.62 3.39 -2.13
CA HIS A 155 -15.47 4.27 -2.08
C HIS A 155 -14.53 4.01 -3.25
N ILE A 156 -14.12 5.08 -3.93
CA ILE A 156 -13.15 5.00 -5.03
C ILE A 156 -11.78 5.43 -4.49
N HIS A 157 -10.89 4.46 -4.30
CA HIS A 157 -9.48 4.67 -3.99
C HIS A 157 -8.66 4.53 -5.26
N ALA A 158 -8.34 5.62 -5.95
CA ALA A 158 -7.87 5.52 -7.32
C ALA A 158 -6.75 6.50 -7.68
N PHE A 159 -5.92 6.04 -8.62
CA PHE A 159 -4.89 6.78 -9.33
C PHE A 159 -3.73 7.25 -8.44
N SER A 160 -2.55 6.71 -8.71
CA SER A 160 -1.30 7.17 -8.11
C SER A 160 -1.01 8.64 -8.47
N PRO A 161 -0.14 9.33 -7.71
CA PRO A 161 0.34 10.66 -8.08
C PRO A 161 0.94 10.75 -9.48
N GLU A 162 1.57 9.69 -9.98
CA GLU A 162 2.05 9.62 -11.37
C GLU A 162 0.89 9.63 -12.37
N GLU A 163 -0.15 8.83 -12.13
CA GLU A 163 -1.35 8.79 -12.98
C GLU A 163 -2.05 10.14 -12.95
N ILE A 164 -2.20 10.78 -11.78
CA ILE A 164 -2.81 12.11 -11.66
C ILE A 164 -2.02 13.15 -12.47
N MET A 165 -0.70 13.15 -12.36
CA MET A 165 0.17 14.05 -13.14
C MET A 165 0.03 13.79 -14.65
N TYR A 166 0.00 12.52 -15.04
CA TYR A 166 -0.16 12.12 -16.44
C TYR A 166 -1.54 12.53 -16.98
N GLY A 167 -2.61 12.26 -16.25
CA GLY A 167 -3.98 12.64 -16.60
C GLY A 167 -4.14 14.14 -16.76
N ALA A 168 -3.63 14.93 -15.81
CA ALA A 168 -3.62 16.39 -15.87
C ALA A 168 -2.90 16.90 -17.13
N LEU A 169 -1.70 16.38 -17.41
CA LEU A 169 -0.94 16.71 -18.62
C LEU A 169 -1.71 16.37 -19.90
N ARG A 170 -2.34 15.18 -19.96
CA ARG A 170 -3.13 14.73 -21.12
C ARG A 170 -4.42 15.53 -21.30
N ALA A 171 -4.98 16.09 -20.23
CA ALA A 171 -6.17 16.93 -20.25
C ALA A 171 -5.86 18.43 -20.49
N GLY A 172 -4.58 18.83 -20.49
CA GLY A 172 -4.18 20.23 -20.56
C GLY A 172 -4.58 21.04 -19.31
N MET A 173 -4.67 20.37 -18.15
CA MET A 173 -5.06 20.96 -16.87
C MET A 173 -3.87 21.06 -15.92
N SER A 174 -3.92 21.99 -14.97
CA SER A 174 -3.05 21.90 -13.79
C SER A 174 -3.43 20.69 -12.93
N VAL A 175 -2.50 20.20 -12.10
CA VAL A 175 -2.79 19.08 -11.20
C VAL A 175 -3.90 19.43 -10.21
N GLU A 176 -3.97 20.67 -9.73
CA GLU A 176 -5.02 21.09 -8.80
C GLU A 176 -6.42 21.05 -9.46
N GLU A 177 -6.55 21.57 -10.68
CA GLU A 177 -7.80 21.51 -11.45
C GLU A 177 -8.21 20.06 -11.72
N TYR A 178 -7.24 19.22 -12.09
CA TYR A 178 -7.51 17.82 -12.38
C TYR A 178 -7.95 17.04 -11.12
N LEU A 179 -7.31 17.29 -9.97
CA LEU A 179 -7.72 16.73 -8.68
C LEU A 179 -9.13 17.18 -8.27
N LYS A 180 -9.49 18.46 -8.48
CA LYS A 180 -10.85 18.97 -8.26
C LYS A 180 -11.85 18.23 -9.14
N ALA A 181 -11.56 18.09 -10.43
CA ALA A 181 -12.42 17.38 -11.37
C ALA A 181 -12.59 15.89 -11.01
N LEU A 182 -11.54 15.22 -10.53
CA LEU A 182 -11.62 13.85 -10.01
C LEU A 182 -12.50 13.77 -8.76
N LYS A 183 -12.32 14.70 -7.81
CA LYS A 183 -13.13 14.78 -6.59
C LYS A 183 -14.61 14.99 -6.92
N ASP A 184 -14.92 15.92 -7.83
CA ASP A 184 -16.28 16.19 -8.28
C ASP A 184 -16.90 15.00 -9.02
N ALA A 185 -16.08 14.19 -9.69
CA ALA A 185 -16.49 12.92 -10.30
C ALA A 185 -16.69 11.78 -9.29
N GLY A 186 -16.35 11.99 -8.01
CA GLY A 186 -16.58 11.06 -6.91
C GLY A 186 -15.37 10.24 -6.48
N LEU A 187 -14.14 10.67 -6.82
CA LEU A 187 -12.92 10.15 -6.21
C LEU A 187 -12.96 10.36 -4.69
N GLY A 188 -12.77 9.27 -3.93
CA GLY A 188 -12.82 9.32 -2.47
C GLY A 188 -11.45 9.49 -1.81
N SER A 189 -10.39 8.94 -2.41
CA SER A 189 -9.01 9.05 -1.91
C SER A 189 -8.01 8.59 -2.99
N ILE A 190 -6.72 8.87 -2.80
CA ILE A 190 -5.66 8.44 -3.72
C ILE A 190 -4.67 7.47 -3.07
N PRO A 191 -4.19 6.43 -3.77
CA PRO A 191 -3.14 5.55 -3.27
C PRO A 191 -1.80 6.29 -3.17
N GLY A 192 -1.07 6.06 -2.09
CA GLY A 192 0.30 6.55 -1.86
C GLY A 192 1.37 5.87 -2.70
N THR A 193 0.99 5.17 -3.77
CA THR A 193 1.92 4.50 -4.68
C THR A 193 2.71 5.52 -5.51
N ALA A 194 3.66 5.05 -6.33
CA ALA A 194 4.63 5.91 -7.01
C ALA A 194 5.60 6.67 -6.07
N ALA A 195 5.53 6.39 -4.77
CA ALA A 195 6.52 6.78 -3.78
C ALA A 195 7.79 5.94 -3.94
N GLU A 196 7.64 4.61 -3.96
CA GLU A 196 8.70 3.61 -3.90
C GLU A 196 9.66 3.89 -2.76
N ILE A 197 10.71 4.66 -3.03
CA ILE A 197 11.48 5.32 -1.99
C ILE A 197 11.56 6.81 -2.30
N LEU A 198 11.27 7.67 -1.32
CA LEU A 198 11.25 9.12 -1.51
C LEU A 198 12.66 9.72 -1.41
N VAL A 199 13.65 9.07 -2.02
CA VAL A 199 15.04 9.52 -2.14
C VAL A 199 15.40 9.51 -3.63
N GLN A 200 15.71 10.69 -4.18
CA GLN A 200 15.78 10.88 -5.63
C GLN A 200 16.91 10.06 -6.28
N GLU A 201 18.11 10.03 -5.69
CA GLU A 201 19.23 9.26 -6.23
C GLU A 201 18.93 7.76 -6.37
N VAL A 202 18.15 7.18 -5.45
CA VAL A 202 17.75 5.78 -5.52
C VAL A 202 16.72 5.57 -6.63
N ARG A 203 15.74 6.48 -6.74
CA ARG A 203 14.69 6.41 -7.80
C ARG A 203 15.27 6.56 -9.20
N ASP A 204 16.30 7.38 -9.36
CA ASP A 204 16.97 7.58 -10.65
C ASP A 204 17.62 6.28 -11.15
N ILE A 205 17.96 5.36 -10.24
CA ILE A 205 18.49 4.04 -10.56
C ILE A 205 17.35 3.05 -10.86
N ILE A 206 16.37 2.90 -9.96
CA ILE A 206 15.37 1.81 -10.07
C ILE A 206 14.15 2.14 -10.94
N SER A 207 13.87 3.41 -11.20
CA SER A 207 12.71 3.89 -11.95
C SER A 207 13.01 5.17 -12.72
N PRO A 208 13.99 5.16 -13.64
CA PRO A 208 14.31 6.32 -14.44
C PRO A 208 13.08 6.81 -15.23
N GLY A 209 12.86 8.12 -15.22
CA GLY A 209 11.76 8.77 -15.93
C GLY A 209 10.41 8.71 -15.22
N ARG A 210 10.32 8.15 -14.01
CA ARG A 210 9.15 8.31 -13.14
C ARG A 210 9.08 9.73 -12.56
N ILE A 211 7.93 10.12 -12.00
CA ILE A 211 7.71 11.38 -11.29
C ILE A 211 8.83 11.63 -10.28
N LYS A 212 9.26 12.88 -10.10
CA LYS A 212 10.28 13.21 -9.11
C LYS A 212 9.71 13.19 -7.70
N VAL A 213 10.55 13.02 -6.69
CA VAL A 213 10.15 13.07 -5.27
C VAL A 213 9.40 14.36 -4.94
N ARG A 214 9.94 15.51 -5.39
CA ARG A 214 9.32 16.83 -5.19
C ARG A 214 7.91 16.93 -5.78
N ASP A 215 7.70 16.29 -6.93
CA ASP A 215 6.44 16.37 -7.66
C ASP A 215 5.42 15.44 -6.95
N TRP A 216 5.84 14.24 -6.52
CA TRP A 216 5.01 13.36 -5.67
C TRP A 216 4.54 14.08 -4.40
N ILE A 217 5.47 14.73 -3.67
CA ILE A 217 5.14 15.50 -2.45
C ILE A 217 4.15 16.63 -2.77
N SER A 218 4.38 17.38 -3.85
CA SER A 218 3.52 18.49 -4.26
C SER A 218 2.08 18.01 -4.56
N ILE A 219 1.94 16.89 -5.27
CA ILE A 219 0.63 16.33 -5.63
C ILE A 219 -0.11 15.85 -4.38
N ILE A 220 0.56 15.10 -3.50
CA ILE A 220 -0.05 14.63 -2.24
C ILE A 220 -0.50 15.79 -1.36
N LYS A 221 0.36 16.80 -1.16
CA LYS A 221 -0.01 18.00 -0.40
C LYS A 221 -1.18 18.75 -1.02
N THR A 222 -1.22 18.83 -2.35
CA THR A 222 -2.34 19.45 -3.08
C THR A 222 -3.63 18.67 -2.89
N ALA A 223 -3.60 17.34 -3.01
CA ALA A 223 -4.75 16.49 -2.74
C ALA A 223 -5.28 16.69 -1.31
N HIS A 224 -4.39 16.68 -0.31
CA HIS A 224 -4.79 16.89 1.09
C HIS A 224 -5.41 18.27 1.33
N ARG A 225 -4.86 19.35 0.75
CA ARG A 225 -5.46 20.70 0.83
C ARG A 225 -6.84 20.77 0.19
N LEU A 226 -7.09 19.97 -0.83
CA LEU A 226 -8.40 19.84 -1.46
C LEU A 226 -9.35 18.90 -0.68
N GLY A 227 -8.93 18.37 0.46
CA GLY A 227 -9.71 17.42 1.27
C GLY A 227 -9.82 16.03 0.63
N ILE A 228 -8.86 15.65 -0.20
CA ILE A 228 -8.74 14.30 -0.77
C ILE A 228 -7.69 13.56 0.07
N PRO A 229 -8.08 12.63 0.95
CA PRO A 229 -7.12 11.86 1.74
C PRO A 229 -6.31 10.90 0.86
N SER A 230 -5.16 10.46 1.37
CA SER A 230 -4.33 9.47 0.67
C SER A 230 -3.76 8.41 1.60
N THR A 231 -3.27 7.32 1.04
CA THR A 231 -2.39 6.39 1.76
C THR A 231 -0.93 6.79 1.53
N SER A 232 0.01 6.19 2.24
CA SER A 232 1.45 6.37 2.03
C SER A 232 2.14 5.01 1.96
N THR A 233 3.18 4.87 1.11
CA THR A 233 3.83 3.57 0.88
C THR A 233 5.34 3.69 0.81
N ILE A 234 6.05 2.61 1.17
CA ILE A 234 7.48 2.44 0.89
C ILE A 234 7.72 1.08 0.23
N MET A 235 8.50 1.04 -0.85
CA MET A 235 9.10 -0.18 -1.37
C MET A 235 10.54 -0.29 -0.86
N TYR A 236 10.89 -1.40 -0.21
CA TYR A 236 12.20 -1.63 0.41
C TYR A 236 12.67 -3.08 0.20
N GLY A 237 13.92 -3.36 0.54
CA GLY A 237 14.60 -4.63 0.26
C GLY A 237 15.22 -4.70 -1.13
N HIS A 238 15.48 -3.57 -1.78
CA HIS A 238 16.16 -3.49 -3.07
C HIS A 238 17.57 -2.93 -2.88
N ILE A 239 17.91 -1.76 -3.44
CA ILE A 239 19.23 -1.14 -3.35
C ILE A 239 19.35 -0.11 -2.23
N GLU A 240 18.25 0.19 -1.53
CA GLU A 240 18.24 1.24 -0.53
C GLU A 240 19.02 0.89 0.74
N SER A 241 19.58 1.91 1.38
CA SER A 241 20.23 1.78 2.70
C SER A 241 19.23 2.01 3.84
N SER A 242 19.63 1.67 5.06
CA SER A 242 18.92 2.06 6.29
C SER A 242 18.67 3.57 6.37
N MET A 243 19.63 4.39 5.91
CA MET A 243 19.49 5.84 5.89
C MET A 243 18.41 6.29 4.92
N HIS A 244 18.32 5.67 3.73
CA HIS A 244 17.26 5.98 2.78
C HIS A 244 15.86 5.63 3.31
N LYS A 245 15.73 4.53 4.06
CA LYS A 245 14.47 4.16 4.75
C LYS A 245 14.10 5.20 5.82
N ALA A 246 15.06 5.65 6.63
CA ALA A 246 14.84 6.70 7.64
C ALA A 246 14.44 8.04 7.01
N LEU A 247 15.12 8.47 5.95
CA LEU A 247 14.79 9.69 5.20
C LEU A 247 13.38 9.62 4.59
N HIS A 248 13.01 8.49 4.00
CA HIS A 248 11.66 8.27 3.48
C HIS A 248 10.62 8.49 4.58
N LEU A 249 10.77 7.83 5.73
CA LEU A 249 9.82 7.95 6.83
C LEU A 249 9.73 9.39 7.36
N SER A 250 10.84 10.14 7.40
CA SER A 250 10.79 11.56 7.78
C SER A 250 9.98 12.38 6.78
N ILE A 251 10.14 12.16 5.47
CA ILE A 251 9.35 12.86 4.45
C ILE A 251 7.85 12.59 4.64
N ILE A 252 7.47 11.32 4.86
CA ILE A 252 6.07 10.95 5.14
C ILE A 252 5.55 11.66 6.38
N ARG A 253 6.33 11.64 7.48
CA ARG A 253 5.97 12.33 8.72
C ARG A 253 5.78 13.83 8.50
N ASP A 254 6.68 14.48 7.79
CA ASP A 254 6.67 15.92 7.62
C ASP A 254 5.50 16.37 6.74
N VAL A 255 5.19 15.61 5.69
CA VAL A 255 3.94 15.80 4.93
C VAL A 255 2.72 15.59 5.81
N GLN A 256 2.69 14.56 6.66
CA GLN A 256 1.57 14.31 7.56
C GLN A 256 1.40 15.41 8.59
N ARG A 257 2.50 15.89 9.17
CA ARG A 257 2.53 16.98 10.14
C ARG A 257 1.95 18.27 9.55
N GLU A 258 2.25 18.54 8.28
CA GLU A 258 1.74 19.73 7.59
C GLU A 258 0.27 19.60 7.18
N THR A 259 -0.16 18.42 6.75
CA THR A 259 -1.42 18.28 6.00
C THR A 259 -2.47 17.38 6.64
N GLY A 260 -2.08 16.45 7.52
CA GLY A 260 -2.97 15.51 8.21
C GLY A 260 -3.75 14.54 7.31
N GLY A 261 -3.44 14.46 6.01
CA GLY A 261 -4.27 13.77 5.02
C GLY A 261 -3.95 12.30 4.78
N PHE A 262 -2.85 11.76 5.32
CA PHE A 262 -2.57 10.33 5.24
C PHE A 262 -3.45 9.53 6.20
N THR A 263 -4.08 8.48 5.68
CA THR A 263 -4.90 7.54 6.47
C THR A 263 -4.08 6.38 7.02
N GLU A 264 -3.05 5.96 6.29
CA GLU A 264 -2.17 4.83 6.65
C GLU A 264 -0.79 4.91 6.02
N PHE A 265 0.12 4.11 6.57
CA PHE A 265 1.43 3.79 5.99
C PHE A 265 1.54 2.30 5.68
N VAL A 266 1.98 1.97 4.47
CA VAL A 266 2.06 0.60 3.96
C VAL A 266 3.50 0.26 3.55
N PRO A 267 4.24 -0.51 4.38
CA PRO A 267 5.48 -1.13 3.96
C PRO A 267 5.23 -2.21 2.89
N LEU A 268 6.00 -2.17 1.81
CA LEU A 268 5.91 -3.10 0.69
C LEU A 268 7.29 -3.71 0.43
N SER A 269 7.49 -4.98 0.79
CA SER A 269 8.71 -5.69 0.40
C SER A 269 8.84 -5.76 -1.12
N PHE A 270 10.07 -5.59 -1.59
CA PHE A 270 10.43 -5.79 -2.99
C PHE A 270 10.31 -7.26 -3.36
N VAL A 271 9.37 -7.57 -4.25
CA VAL A 271 9.21 -8.91 -4.82
C VAL A 271 10.07 -8.99 -6.08
N TYR A 272 11.20 -9.68 -5.96
CA TYR A 272 12.29 -9.59 -6.94
C TYR A 272 12.19 -10.58 -8.10
N ARG A 273 11.46 -11.70 -7.93
CA ARG A 273 11.53 -12.88 -8.81
C ARG A 273 11.29 -12.54 -10.29
N GLU A 274 10.27 -11.74 -10.56
CA GLU A 274 9.88 -11.35 -11.91
C GLU A 274 10.28 -9.92 -12.28
N ALA A 275 10.95 -9.20 -11.37
CA ALA A 275 11.36 -7.82 -11.61
C ALA A 275 12.44 -7.74 -12.71
N PRO A 276 12.25 -6.94 -13.78
CA PRO A 276 13.22 -6.81 -14.87
C PRO A 276 14.65 -6.50 -14.42
N MET A 277 14.82 -5.60 -13.44
CA MET A 277 16.13 -5.21 -12.92
C MET A 277 16.86 -6.36 -12.22
N TYR A 278 16.12 -7.32 -11.64
CA TYR A 278 16.68 -8.52 -11.04
C TYR A 278 16.95 -9.60 -12.11
N LYS A 279 15.95 -9.91 -12.93
CA LYS A 279 16.04 -10.95 -13.98
C LYS A 279 17.16 -10.70 -14.98
N HIS A 280 17.41 -9.44 -15.33
CA HIS A 280 18.42 -9.07 -16.33
C HIS A 280 19.68 -8.46 -15.72
N GLY A 281 19.80 -8.42 -14.38
CA GLY A 281 20.98 -7.87 -13.70
C GLY A 281 21.28 -6.41 -14.07
N LEU A 282 20.26 -5.57 -14.18
CA LEU A 282 20.39 -4.19 -14.71
C LEU A 282 20.94 -3.20 -13.69
N VAL A 283 20.95 -3.57 -12.41
CA VAL A 283 21.27 -2.67 -11.30
C VAL A 283 22.30 -3.31 -10.38
N ASN A 284 23.41 -2.61 -10.16
CA ASN A 284 24.45 -3.03 -9.23
C ASN A 284 23.97 -2.91 -7.77
N GLY A 285 24.38 -3.87 -6.93
CA GLY A 285 24.01 -3.88 -5.51
C GLY A 285 22.55 -4.25 -5.23
N LEU A 286 21.82 -4.73 -6.25
CA LEU A 286 20.43 -5.16 -6.09
C LEU A 286 20.31 -6.41 -5.21
N ARG A 287 19.46 -6.33 -4.19
CA ARG A 287 19.19 -7.42 -3.26
C ARG A 287 17.95 -8.23 -3.67
N PRO A 288 17.89 -9.53 -3.35
CA PRO A 288 16.73 -10.39 -3.62
C PRO A 288 15.62 -10.19 -2.57
N GLY A 289 15.15 -8.95 -2.39
CA GLY A 289 14.18 -8.61 -1.35
C GLY A 289 14.80 -8.45 0.04
N PRO A 290 13.99 -8.01 1.03
CA PRO A 290 14.44 -7.83 2.40
C PRO A 290 14.52 -9.17 3.15
N SER A 291 15.39 -9.25 4.17
CA SER A 291 15.38 -10.37 5.12
C SER A 291 14.16 -10.30 6.06
N ARG A 292 13.87 -11.40 6.76
CA ARG A 292 12.80 -11.44 7.78
C ARG A 292 12.98 -10.32 8.82
N ASP A 293 14.20 -10.11 9.30
CA ASP A 293 14.49 -9.11 10.32
C ASP A 293 14.31 -7.70 9.77
N GLU A 294 14.69 -7.45 8.51
CA GLU A 294 14.44 -6.16 7.87
C GLU A 294 12.94 -5.85 7.74
N VAL A 295 12.11 -6.84 7.44
CA VAL A 295 10.66 -6.68 7.36
C VAL A 295 10.08 -6.32 8.73
N ILE A 296 10.52 -7.00 9.80
CA ILE A 296 10.09 -6.69 11.18
C ILE A 296 10.54 -5.28 11.58
N LYS A 297 11.82 -4.94 11.34
CA LYS A 297 12.36 -3.60 11.62
C LYS A 297 11.61 -2.52 10.86
N MET A 298 11.25 -2.74 9.59
CA MET A 298 10.49 -1.77 8.81
C MET A 298 9.16 -1.41 9.48
N HIS A 299 8.42 -2.40 9.98
CA HIS A 299 7.15 -2.15 10.65
C HIS A 299 7.34 -1.51 12.03
N ALA A 300 8.30 -2.02 12.82
CA ALA A 300 8.55 -1.53 14.18
C ALA A 300 9.08 -0.08 14.18
N VAL A 301 10.06 0.22 13.32
CA VAL A 301 10.62 1.57 13.19
C VAL A 301 9.60 2.53 12.58
N ALA A 302 8.79 2.10 11.60
CA ALA A 302 7.70 2.92 11.08
C ALA A 302 6.68 3.27 12.18
N ARG A 303 6.30 2.31 13.03
CA ARG A 303 5.42 2.57 14.18
C ARG A 303 6.03 3.61 15.10
N ILE A 304 7.29 3.44 15.49
CA ILE A 304 7.96 4.37 16.40
C ILE A 304 8.05 5.78 15.79
N MET A 305 8.52 5.89 14.55
CA MET A 305 8.77 7.18 13.90
C MET A 305 7.48 7.93 13.54
N LEU A 306 6.41 7.21 13.19
CA LEU A 306 5.14 7.78 12.75
C LEU A 306 4.05 7.77 13.84
N ASN A 307 4.34 7.29 15.05
CA ASN A 307 3.35 7.01 16.10
C ASN A 307 2.37 8.16 16.37
N ASN A 308 2.92 9.38 16.43
CA ASN A 308 2.18 10.60 16.76
C ASN A 308 1.34 11.12 15.57
N TYR A 309 1.60 10.63 14.35
CA TYR A 309 1.15 11.23 13.10
C TYR A 309 0.21 10.33 12.28
N ILE A 310 0.57 9.05 12.12
CA ILE A 310 -0.21 8.08 11.33
C ILE A 310 -0.61 6.93 12.25
N PRO A 311 -1.90 6.78 12.59
CA PRO A 311 -2.32 5.72 13.51
C PRO A 311 -2.21 4.33 12.88
N ASN A 312 -2.41 4.22 11.55
CA ASN A 312 -2.56 2.93 10.88
C ASN A 312 -1.31 2.52 10.11
N ILE A 313 -0.81 1.33 10.40
CA ILE A 313 0.24 0.66 9.65
C ILE A 313 -0.28 -0.69 9.18
N GLN A 314 -0.30 -0.87 7.86
CA GLN A 314 -0.83 -2.05 7.21
C GLN A 314 0.25 -3.08 6.94
N VAL A 315 -0.08 -4.37 7.11
CA VAL A 315 0.73 -5.48 6.61
C VAL A 315 0.32 -5.84 5.18
N SER A 316 1.28 -6.25 4.34
CA SER A 316 0.99 -6.71 2.98
C SER A 316 1.00 -8.24 2.91
N TRP A 317 -0.12 -8.88 3.23
CA TRP A 317 -0.21 -10.35 3.27
C TRP A 317 0.13 -11.02 1.93
N VAL A 318 -0.16 -10.37 0.81
CA VAL A 318 0.25 -10.84 -0.52
C VAL A 318 1.77 -10.85 -0.69
N LYS A 319 2.53 -10.02 0.01
CA LYS A 319 4.01 -10.01 -0.08
C LYS A 319 4.64 -10.90 0.97
N GLU A 320 4.15 -10.80 2.21
CA GLU A 320 4.81 -11.40 3.37
C GLU A 320 4.28 -12.81 3.73
N GLY A 321 3.05 -13.14 3.32
CA GLY A 321 2.35 -14.34 3.77
C GLY A 321 1.75 -14.19 5.18
N LEU A 322 0.83 -15.09 5.52
CA LEU A 322 0.02 -14.98 6.74
C LEU A 322 0.82 -15.17 8.04
N GLU A 323 1.83 -16.03 8.03
CA GLU A 323 2.68 -16.26 9.20
C GLU A 323 3.47 -15.00 9.57
N MET A 324 4.10 -14.36 8.57
CA MET A 324 4.81 -13.11 8.78
C MET A 324 3.86 -11.99 9.21
N CYS A 325 2.66 -11.92 8.62
CA CYS A 325 1.63 -10.96 9.05
C CYS A 325 1.29 -11.09 10.55
N ARG A 326 1.16 -12.32 11.09
CA ARG A 326 0.94 -12.52 12.53
C ARG A 326 2.05 -11.91 13.39
N MET A 327 3.29 -12.00 12.95
CA MET A 327 4.43 -11.38 13.64
C MET A 327 4.36 -9.86 13.54
N LEU A 328 4.10 -9.33 12.34
CA LEU A 328 4.09 -7.89 12.09
C LEU A 328 2.98 -7.15 12.86
N LEU A 329 1.83 -7.79 13.06
CA LEU A 329 0.74 -7.28 13.92
C LEU A 329 1.12 -7.22 15.41
N ASN A 330 2.19 -7.91 15.81
CA ASN A 330 2.82 -7.78 17.13
C ASN A 330 4.11 -6.97 17.08
N ALA A 331 4.43 -6.34 15.94
CA ALA A 331 5.60 -5.47 15.73
C ALA A 331 5.18 -4.06 15.31
N GLY A 332 4.00 -3.60 15.75
CA GLY A 332 3.53 -2.23 15.55
C GLY A 332 2.52 -2.02 14.43
N ALA A 333 2.27 -3.02 13.57
CA ALA A 333 1.18 -2.95 12.59
C ALA A 333 -0.19 -3.15 13.25
N ASN A 334 -1.25 -2.62 12.63
CA ASN A 334 -2.62 -2.72 13.15
C ASN A 334 -3.69 -2.91 12.07
N ASP A 335 -3.30 -3.26 10.86
CA ASP A 335 -4.22 -3.41 9.75
C ASP A 335 -3.78 -4.55 8.83
N MET A 336 -4.69 -5.49 8.55
CA MET A 336 -4.49 -6.61 7.63
C MET A 336 -4.59 -6.19 6.16
N GLY A 337 -5.15 -5.01 5.90
CA GLY A 337 -5.41 -4.51 4.57
C GLY A 337 -6.60 -5.15 3.88
N GLY A 338 -6.54 -5.19 2.56
CA GLY A 338 -7.66 -5.57 1.69
C GLY A 338 -7.83 -7.08 1.46
N THR A 339 -9.07 -7.50 1.19
CA THR A 339 -9.37 -8.85 0.65
C THR A 339 -8.94 -9.02 -0.80
N LEU A 340 -8.74 -7.91 -1.52
CA LEU A 340 -8.19 -7.75 -2.88
C LEU A 340 -8.97 -8.36 -4.05
N MET A 341 -9.80 -9.39 -3.84
CA MET A 341 -10.70 -10.02 -4.84
C MET A 341 -10.09 -10.05 -6.26
N ASN A 342 -8.98 -10.78 -6.43
CA ASN A 342 -8.10 -10.85 -7.63
C ASN A 342 -6.96 -9.81 -7.64
N GLU A 343 -5.90 -10.08 -6.85
CA GLU A 343 -4.64 -9.32 -6.88
C GLU A 343 -3.78 -9.71 -8.10
N SER A 344 -3.57 -8.77 -9.02
CA SER A 344 -2.82 -9.01 -10.26
C SER A 344 -1.34 -8.57 -10.22
N ILE A 345 -0.99 -7.53 -9.46
CA ILE A 345 0.35 -6.91 -9.51
C ILE A 345 1.41 -7.78 -8.80
N SER A 346 1.14 -8.17 -7.56
CA SER A 346 2.02 -9.03 -6.77
C SER A 346 2.09 -10.43 -7.37
N THR A 347 0.98 -10.94 -7.92
CA THR A 347 0.99 -12.18 -8.72
C THR A 347 1.94 -12.05 -9.91
N ALA A 348 1.84 -10.98 -10.71
CA ALA A 348 2.73 -10.74 -11.84
C ALA A 348 4.19 -10.57 -11.42
N ALA A 349 4.45 -10.06 -10.21
CA ALA A 349 5.79 -9.97 -9.63
C ALA A 349 6.34 -11.32 -9.10
N GLY A 350 5.51 -12.37 -9.05
CA GLY A 350 5.90 -13.71 -8.63
C GLY A 350 5.58 -14.05 -7.16
N SER A 351 4.65 -13.33 -6.53
CA SER A 351 4.12 -13.73 -5.22
C SER A 351 3.33 -15.03 -5.31
N MET A 352 3.46 -15.86 -4.27
CA MET A 352 2.77 -17.15 -4.14
C MET A 352 1.73 -17.16 -3.01
N ASN A 353 1.48 -16.01 -2.36
CA ASN A 353 0.67 -15.93 -1.14
C ASN A 353 -0.84 -15.82 -1.39
N GLY A 354 -1.29 -16.01 -2.63
CA GLY A 354 -2.69 -15.94 -3.03
C GLY A 354 -3.13 -14.58 -3.58
N GLN A 355 -4.37 -14.54 -4.06
CA GLN A 355 -4.98 -13.38 -4.76
C GLN A 355 -6.25 -12.86 -4.09
N MET A 356 -6.70 -13.58 -3.06
CA MET A 356 -7.84 -13.23 -2.22
C MET A 356 -7.65 -13.90 -0.87
N LEU A 357 -7.93 -13.15 0.20
CA LEU A 357 -8.02 -13.66 1.56
C LEU A 357 -9.40 -13.34 2.10
N LYS A 358 -10.14 -14.34 2.57
CA LYS A 358 -11.53 -14.15 2.96
C LYS A 358 -11.64 -13.42 4.30
N PRO A 359 -12.72 -12.64 4.54
CA PRO A 359 -12.96 -11.97 5.80
C PRO A 359 -12.86 -12.90 7.02
N ARG A 360 -13.44 -14.10 6.96
CA ARG A 360 -13.35 -15.09 8.05
C ARG A 360 -11.92 -15.52 8.35
N GLU A 361 -11.07 -15.66 7.34
CA GLU A 361 -9.67 -16.03 7.52
C GLU A 361 -8.87 -14.90 8.18
N MET A 362 -9.12 -13.64 7.77
CA MET A 362 -8.54 -12.47 8.44
C MET A 362 -8.98 -12.39 9.90
N ARG A 363 -10.28 -12.56 10.18
CA ARG A 363 -10.81 -12.56 11.56
C ARG A 363 -10.19 -13.67 12.40
N ALA A 364 -10.07 -14.89 11.86
CA ALA A 364 -9.44 -16.01 12.55
C ALA A 364 -7.97 -15.74 12.87
N LEU A 365 -7.21 -15.16 11.93
CA LEU A 365 -5.81 -14.77 12.16
C LEU A 365 -5.70 -13.72 13.26
N ILE A 366 -6.52 -12.67 13.21
CA ILE A 366 -6.53 -11.61 14.22
C ILE A 366 -6.88 -12.16 15.62
N ARG A 367 -7.88 -13.04 15.72
CA ARG A 367 -8.24 -13.71 16.98
C ARG A 367 -7.10 -14.61 17.50
N SER A 368 -6.36 -15.29 16.60
CA SER A 368 -5.26 -16.18 16.98
C SER A 368 -4.11 -15.48 17.72
N ILE A 369 -3.98 -14.15 17.58
CA ILE A 369 -3.00 -13.33 18.30
C ILE A 369 -3.63 -12.53 19.46
N GLY A 370 -4.84 -12.89 19.89
CA GLY A 370 -5.53 -12.29 21.02
C GLY A 370 -5.99 -10.84 20.78
N ARG A 371 -6.29 -10.48 19.52
CA ARG A 371 -6.77 -9.14 19.13
C ARG A 371 -8.19 -9.19 18.59
N ILE A 372 -8.83 -8.01 18.49
CA ILE A 372 -10.23 -7.87 18.09
C ILE A 372 -10.29 -7.48 16.61
N PRO A 373 -10.88 -8.31 15.73
CA PRO A 373 -11.07 -7.96 14.33
C PRO A 373 -12.08 -6.82 14.15
N VAL A 374 -11.78 -5.91 13.23
CA VAL A 374 -12.65 -4.80 12.85
C VAL A 374 -12.71 -4.67 11.34
N GLN A 375 -13.89 -4.76 10.74
CA GLN A 375 -14.05 -4.33 9.36
C GLN A 375 -14.10 -2.80 9.32
N ARG A 376 -13.27 -2.20 8.48
CA ARG A 376 -13.24 -0.75 8.22
C ARG A 376 -13.68 -0.40 6.80
N ASP A 377 -13.94 0.88 6.57
CA ASP A 377 -13.88 1.47 5.24
C ASP A 377 -12.45 1.98 4.92
N THR A 378 -12.27 2.62 3.76
CA THR A 378 -10.98 3.19 3.32
C THR A 378 -10.49 4.33 4.21
N LEU A 379 -11.40 5.05 4.88
CA LEU A 379 -11.09 6.17 5.76
C LEU A 379 -10.97 5.75 7.22
N TYR A 380 -10.89 4.43 7.49
CA TYR A 380 -10.77 3.84 8.82
C TYR A 380 -11.98 4.04 9.74
N ASN A 381 -13.15 4.38 9.20
CA ASN A 381 -14.38 4.27 9.96
C ASN A 381 -14.68 2.79 10.22
N ARG A 382 -15.10 2.48 11.44
CA ARG A 382 -15.40 1.10 11.85
C ARG A 382 -16.80 0.73 11.38
N LEU A 383 -16.90 -0.22 10.46
CA LEU A 383 -18.18 -0.71 9.96
C LEU A 383 -18.74 -1.80 10.86
N ARG A 384 -17.90 -2.77 11.27
CA ARG A 384 -18.28 -3.87 12.16
C ARG A 384 -17.12 -4.24 13.09
N ILE A 385 -17.43 -4.45 14.37
CA ILE A 385 -16.48 -4.88 15.40
C ILE A 385 -16.88 -6.28 15.86
N PHE A 386 -15.93 -7.22 15.84
CA PHE A 386 -16.20 -8.63 16.12
C PHE A 386 -15.66 -9.02 17.51
N HIS A 387 -16.39 -8.67 18.56
CA HIS A 387 -16.01 -8.97 19.96
C HIS A 387 -16.16 -10.44 20.32
N GLU A 388 -17.19 -11.10 19.80
CA GLU A 388 -17.55 -12.47 20.14
C GLU A 388 -17.04 -13.46 19.08
N GLU A 389 -17.04 -14.75 19.41
CA GLU A 389 -16.67 -15.82 18.49
C GLU A 389 -17.72 -16.06 17.40
N GLU A 390 -18.98 -15.68 17.63
CA GLU A 390 -20.03 -15.79 16.61
C GLU A 390 -19.65 -14.98 15.38
N ASP A 391 -19.38 -15.72 14.32
CA ASP A 391 -18.81 -15.21 13.09
C ASP A 391 -19.89 -15.21 12.01
N HIS A 392 -20.53 -14.06 11.78
CA HIS A 392 -21.48 -13.91 10.68
C HIS A 392 -20.70 -13.93 9.35
N PRO A 393 -20.98 -14.91 8.46
CA PRO A 393 -20.24 -15.02 7.21
C PRO A 393 -20.52 -13.82 6.32
N ASP A 394 -19.45 -13.28 5.74
CA ASP A 394 -19.54 -12.31 4.66
C ASP A 394 -19.98 -12.99 3.35
N PRO A 395 -20.62 -12.26 2.42
CA PRO A 395 -20.89 -12.80 1.09
C PRO A 395 -19.64 -13.40 0.42
N LEU A 396 -18.47 -12.79 0.64
CA LEU A 396 -17.19 -13.31 0.13
C LEU A 396 -16.76 -14.63 0.80
N ASP A 397 -17.14 -14.87 2.06
CA ASP A 397 -16.84 -16.13 2.75
C ASP A 397 -17.55 -17.32 2.05
N MET A 398 -18.72 -17.06 1.47
CA MET A 398 -19.57 -18.04 0.79
C MET A 398 -19.08 -18.43 -0.62
N VAL A 399 -18.11 -17.71 -1.18
CA VAL A 399 -17.55 -18.02 -2.50
C VAL A 399 -16.73 -19.31 -2.43
N LYS A 400 -17.16 -20.35 -3.13
CA LYS A 400 -16.45 -21.64 -3.21
C LYS A 400 -15.44 -21.68 -4.34
N ASP A 401 -15.77 -21.08 -5.47
CA ASP A 401 -14.93 -20.99 -6.65
C ASP A 401 -14.48 -19.55 -6.86
N THR A 402 -13.19 -19.30 -6.69
CA THR A 402 -12.60 -17.97 -6.81
C THR A 402 -12.32 -17.57 -8.26
N SER A 403 -12.40 -18.52 -9.21
CA SER A 403 -12.19 -18.25 -10.64
C SER A 403 -13.26 -17.32 -11.23
N ILE A 404 -14.40 -17.16 -10.55
CA ILE A 404 -15.45 -16.20 -10.94
C ILE A 404 -14.92 -14.76 -10.99
N PHE A 405 -13.86 -14.45 -10.24
CA PHE A 405 -13.22 -13.14 -10.25
C PHE A 405 -12.16 -12.99 -11.35
N GLY A 406 -11.91 -14.06 -12.10
CA GLY A 406 -10.84 -14.21 -13.09
C GLY A 406 -9.45 -14.28 -12.47
N SER A 407 -8.43 -14.25 -13.32
CA SER A 407 -7.02 -14.13 -12.95
C SER A 407 -6.27 -13.23 -13.92
N TYR A 408 -5.11 -12.72 -13.49
CA TYR A 408 -4.21 -11.97 -14.38
C TYR A 408 -3.81 -12.77 -15.63
N HIS A 409 -3.48 -14.06 -15.46
CA HIS A 409 -3.05 -14.94 -16.55
C HIS A 409 -4.14 -15.19 -17.60
N GLU A 410 -5.40 -15.28 -17.18
CA GLU A 410 -6.53 -15.34 -18.11
C GLU A 410 -6.72 -13.99 -18.80
N LEU A 411 -6.64 -12.90 -18.05
CA LEU A 411 -6.88 -11.55 -18.57
C LEU A 411 -5.94 -11.20 -19.73
N ILE A 412 -4.64 -11.48 -19.62
CA ILE A 412 -3.67 -11.21 -20.70
C ILE A 412 -3.85 -12.10 -21.94
N ARG A 413 -4.61 -13.20 -21.83
CA ARG A 413 -4.92 -14.11 -22.95
C ARG A 413 -6.27 -13.80 -23.61
N LEU A 414 -7.09 -12.94 -23.02
CA LEU A 414 -8.40 -12.58 -23.56
C LEU A 414 -8.26 -11.61 -24.74
N ASP A 415 -8.43 -12.11 -25.97
CA ASP A 415 -8.40 -11.31 -27.20
C ASP A 415 -9.35 -10.10 -27.19
N ARG A 416 -10.48 -10.19 -26.46
CA ARG A 416 -11.47 -9.12 -26.35
C ARG A 416 -10.96 -7.86 -25.63
N PHE A 417 -9.94 -8.00 -24.77
CA PHE A 417 -9.34 -6.89 -24.02
C PHE A 417 -7.91 -6.60 -24.46
N ARG A 418 -7.35 -7.37 -25.40
CA ARG A 418 -6.00 -7.15 -25.92
C ARG A 418 -5.89 -5.69 -26.39
N TYR A 419 -4.82 -5.03 -25.95
CA TYR A 419 -4.52 -3.67 -26.33
C TYR A 419 -4.24 -3.64 -27.84
N LYS A 420 -5.20 -3.14 -28.61
CA LYS A 420 -5.04 -2.99 -30.06
C LYS A 420 -4.51 -1.60 -30.36
N HIS A 421 -3.43 -1.58 -31.15
CA HIS A 421 -2.73 -0.39 -31.64
C HIS A 421 -3.56 0.61 -32.48
N HIS A 422 -4.89 0.39 -32.61
CA HIS A 422 -5.77 1.05 -33.58
C HIS A 422 -5.95 2.57 -33.38
N PHE A 423 -5.48 3.14 -32.26
CA PHE A 423 -5.55 4.59 -32.01
C PHE A 423 -4.41 5.41 -32.63
N LEU A 424 -3.50 4.80 -33.41
CA LEU A 424 -2.40 5.51 -34.08
C LEU A 424 -2.69 5.97 -35.51
N HIS A 425 -3.81 5.57 -36.12
CA HIS A 425 -4.13 5.88 -37.53
C HIS A 425 -5.32 6.85 -37.73
N LYS A 426 -5.85 7.47 -36.67
CA LYS A 426 -6.74 8.63 -36.85
C LYS A 426 -5.93 9.88 -36.62
N GLU A 427 -5.44 10.45 -37.72
CA GLU A 427 -5.06 11.86 -37.80
C GLU A 427 -6.24 12.70 -37.29
N TYR A 428 -5.99 13.49 -36.25
CA TYR A 428 -6.84 14.61 -35.83
C TYR A 428 -5.97 15.84 -35.78
#